data_AF-A0A951BEL0-F1
#
_entry.id   AF-A0A951BEL0-F1
#
_cell.length_a   1.000
_cell.length_b   1.000
_cell.length_c   1.000
_cell.angle_alpha   90.00
_cell.angle_beta   90.00
_cell.angle_gamma   90.00
#
_symmetry.space_group_name_H-M   'P 1'
#
loop_
_entity.id
_entity.type
_entity.pdbx_description
1 polymer ?
#
loop_
_entity_poly.entity_id
_entity_poly.type
_entity_poly.pdbx_seq_one_letter_code
_entity_poly.pdbx_strand_id
1 'polypeptide(L)' 'DRLSQSPSFRYTDAQAREHEVWFENAESTTAKLDAAKAAGIRGVYLWMIGGEDDRTWATLHNILPVNGTPSAGAERSPR' A
#
# COMPACT_ATOMS: atom_id res chain seq x y z
N ASP A 1 -8.12 -11.84 8.42
CA ASP A 1 -9.58 -12.12 8.36
C ASP A 1 -10.07 -11.96 6.92
N ARG A 2 -11.00 -12.82 6.45
CA ARG A 2 -11.44 -12.84 5.04
C ARG A 2 -12.37 -11.67 4.70
N LEU A 3 -13.09 -11.11 5.66
CA LEU A 3 -13.99 -9.98 5.41
C LEU A 3 -13.20 -8.67 5.39
N SER A 4 -12.30 -8.47 6.35
CA SER A 4 -11.47 -7.26 6.42
C SER A 4 -10.29 -7.25 5.46
N GLN A 5 -9.95 -8.40 4.86
CA GLN A 5 -8.77 -8.58 4.01
C GLN A 5 -7.49 -8.06 4.65
N SER A 6 -7.38 -8.17 5.98
CA SER A 6 -6.24 -7.71 6.76
C SER A 6 -5.77 -8.83 7.70
N PRO A 7 -4.45 -9.10 7.81
CA PRO A 7 -3.93 -10.13 8.68
C PRO A 7 -3.96 -9.70 10.15
N SER A 8 -4.11 -10.68 11.03
CA SER A 8 -3.98 -10.49 12.47
C SER A 8 -3.45 -11.75 13.14
N PHE A 9 -2.86 -11.60 14.31
CA PHE A 9 -2.48 -12.71 15.18
C PHE A 9 -2.70 -12.34 16.65
N ARG A 10 -2.84 -13.37 17.49
CA ARG A 10 -2.97 -13.23 18.94
C ARG A 10 -1.80 -13.92 19.62
N TYR A 11 -1.35 -13.34 20.72
CA TYR A 11 -0.34 -13.95 21.58
C TYR A 11 -0.58 -13.56 23.04
N THR A 12 -0.08 -14.36 23.97
CA THR A 12 -0.09 -14.07 25.40
C THR A 12 1.32 -13.68 25.82
N ASP A 13 1.47 -12.59 26.54
CA ASP A 13 2.78 -12.14 27.01
C ASP A 13 3.23 -12.81 28.33
N ALA A 14 4.44 -12.48 28.78
CA ALA A 14 5.01 -13.03 30.01
C ALA A 14 4.26 -12.61 31.29
N GLN A 15 3.37 -11.62 31.22
CA GLN A 15 2.51 -11.18 32.32
C GLN A 15 1.09 -11.78 32.21
N ALA A 16 0.91 -12.82 31.39
CA ALA A 16 -0.36 -13.48 31.12
C ALA A 16 -1.45 -12.56 30.54
N ARG A 17 -1.06 -11.49 29.83
CA ARG A 17 -2.01 -10.62 29.12
C ARG A 17 -2.16 -11.10 27.69
N GLU A 18 -3.40 -11.13 27.20
CA GLU A 18 -3.69 -11.39 25.80
C GLU A 18 -3.52 -10.12 24.96
N HIS A 19 -2.89 -10.28 23.80
CA HIS A 19 -2.69 -9.24 22.82
C HIS A 19 -3.24 -9.67 21.47
N GLU A 20 -3.78 -8.72 20.73
CA GLU A 20 -4.16 -8.89 19.34
C GLU A 20 -3.46 -7.83 18.50
N VAL A 21 -2.78 -8.28 17.45
CA VAL A 21 -2.04 -7.43 16.53
C VAL A 21 -2.69 -7.50 15.16
N TRP A 22 -3.02 -6.33 14.62
CA TRP A 22 -3.44 -6.13 13.25
C TRP A 22 -2.34 -5.39 12.50
N PHE A 23 -2.06 -5.80 11.27
CA PHE A 23 -1.00 -5.23 10.46
C PHE A 23 -1.33 -5.30 8.98
N GLU A 24 -0.46 -4.73 8.16
CA GLU A 24 -0.56 -4.75 6.70
C GLU A 24 0.56 -5.60 6.10
N ASN A 25 0.26 -6.30 5.00
CA ASN A 25 1.24 -7.01 4.19
C ASN A 25 0.95 -6.77 2.69
N ALA A 26 1.70 -7.42 1.81
CA ALA A 26 1.48 -7.27 0.37
C ALA A 26 0.08 -7.69 -0.10
N GLU A 27 -0.55 -8.69 0.53
CA GLU A 27 -1.87 -9.19 0.15
C GLU A 27 -2.97 -8.20 0.54
N SER A 28 -2.96 -7.70 1.78
CA SER A 28 -3.92 -6.72 2.26
C SER A 28 -3.76 -5.38 1.53
N THR A 29 -2.53 -5.02 1.18
CA THR A 29 -2.23 -3.86 0.32
C THR A 29 -2.84 -4.04 -1.07
N THR A 30 -2.65 -5.20 -1.70
CA THR A 30 -3.22 -5.52 -3.01
C THR A 30 -4.74 -5.38 -2.99
N ALA A 31 -5.42 -5.96 -1.98
CA ALA A 31 -6.87 -5.87 -1.85
C ALA A 31 -7.38 -4.42 -1.75
N LYS A 32 -6.68 -3.56 -0.99
CA LYS A 32 -7.04 -2.14 -0.85
C LYS A 32 -6.84 -1.36 -2.16
N LEU A 33 -5.75 -1.64 -2.88
CA LEU A 33 -5.46 -1.00 -4.16
C LEU A 33 -6.44 -1.44 -5.27
N ASP A 34 -6.81 -2.73 -5.31
CA ASP A 34 -7.83 -3.24 -6.22
C ASP A 34 -9.20 -2.62 -5.92
N ALA A 35 -9.55 -2.45 -4.63
CA ALA A 35 -10.77 -1.77 -4.23
C ALA A 35 -10.77 -0.30 -4.69
N ALA A 36 -9.66 0.42 -4.54
CA ALA A 36 -9.50 1.79 -5.04
C ALA A 36 -9.69 1.86 -6.57
N LYS A 37 -9.05 0.95 -7.31
CA LYS A 37 -9.18 0.84 -8.76
C LYS A 37 -10.63 0.57 -9.18
N ALA A 38 -11.29 -0.38 -8.51
CA ALA A 38 -12.69 -0.73 -8.79
C ALA A 38 -13.65 0.43 -8.48
N ALA A 39 -13.36 1.24 -7.46
CA ALA A 39 -14.13 2.42 -7.13
C ALA A 39 -13.88 3.61 -8.07
N GLY A 40 -12.89 3.52 -8.98
CA GLY A 40 -12.56 4.60 -9.92
C GLY A 40 -11.99 5.85 -9.24
N ILE A 41 -11.46 5.74 -8.02
CA ILE A 41 -10.82 6.88 -7.35
C ILE A 41 -9.46 7.18 -8.01
N ARG A 42 -9.06 8.46 -8.02
CA ARG A 42 -7.90 8.93 -8.78
C ARG A 42 -6.54 8.44 -8.26
N GLY A 43 -6.46 8.05 -6.99
CA GLY A 43 -5.21 7.61 -6.38
C GLY A 43 -5.37 7.31 -4.90
N VAL A 44 -4.26 6.97 -4.26
CA VAL A 44 -4.17 6.61 -2.85
C VAL A 44 -3.03 7.36 -2.18
N TYR A 45 -3.08 7.47 -0.86
CA TYR A 45 -2.01 8.05 -0.04
C TYR A 45 -1.51 6.99 0.95
N LEU A 46 -0.20 6.76 1.00
CA LEU A 46 0.43 5.83 1.93
C LEU A 46 1.01 6.59 3.12
N TRP A 47 0.70 6.12 4.33
CA TRP A 47 1.19 6.68 5.59
C TRP A 47 1.71 5.55 6.49
N MET A 48 2.96 5.51 6.93
CA MET A 48 4.11 6.35 6.57
C MET A 48 5.18 5.53 5.86
N ILE A 49 6.08 6.23 5.16
CA ILE A 49 7.29 5.63 4.59
C ILE A 49 8.18 5.08 5.71
N GLY A 50 8.73 3.88 5.52
CA GLY A 50 9.74 3.26 6.38
C GLY A 50 9.24 2.09 7.23
N GLY A 51 7.96 1.71 7.11
CA GLY A 51 7.36 0.59 7.84
C GLY A 51 6.58 -0.38 6.96
N GLU A 52 6.63 -0.21 5.63
CA GLU A 52 5.91 -1.02 4.67
C GLU A 52 6.57 -2.37 4.37
N ASP A 53 5.78 -3.32 3.85
CA ASP A 53 6.30 -4.54 3.20
C ASP A 53 7.05 -4.13 1.92
N ASP A 54 8.24 -4.69 1.66
CA ASP A 54 9.09 -4.38 0.50
C ASP A 54 8.34 -4.45 -0.84
N ARG A 55 7.29 -5.29 -0.93
CA ARG A 55 6.49 -5.47 -2.14
C ARG A 55 5.45 -4.37 -2.37
N THR A 56 5.17 -3.55 -1.36
CA THR A 56 4.15 -2.49 -1.39
C THR A 56 4.30 -1.57 -2.59
N TRP A 57 5.52 -1.10 -2.86
CA TRP A 57 5.79 -0.17 -3.96
C TRP A 57 5.62 -0.81 -5.34
N ALA A 58 6.08 -2.05 -5.51
CA ALA A 58 5.90 -2.80 -6.75
C ALA A 58 4.41 -3.06 -7.02
N THR A 59 3.64 -3.44 -5.98
CA THR A 59 2.19 -3.62 -6.06
C THR A 59 1.49 -2.33 -6.45
N LEU A 60 1.82 -1.20 -5.81
CA LEU A 60 1.26 0.11 -6.13
C LEU A 60 1.48 0.48 -7.60
N HIS A 61 2.72 0.38 -8.07
CA HIS A 61 3.08 0.69 -9.46
C HIS A 61 2.35 -0.19 -10.47
N ASN A 62 2.14 -1.47 -10.15
CA ASN A 62 1.44 -2.40 -11.03
C ASN A 62 -0.08 -2.13 -11.10
N ILE A 63 -0.72 -1.81 -9.98
CA ILE A 63 -2.18 -1.68 -9.91
C ILE A 63 -2.65 -0.28 -10.33
N LEU A 64 -1.93 0.76 -9.88
CA LEU A 64 -2.21 2.17 -10.14
C LEU A 64 -1.00 2.82 -10.84
N PRO A 65 -0.75 2.50 -12.12
CA PRO A 65 0.38 3.06 -12.85
C PRO A 65 0.24 4.57 -12.98
N VAL A 66 1.33 5.29 -12.71
CA VAL A 66 1.39 6.73 -12.96
C VAL A 66 1.60 6.92 -14.46
N ASN A 67 0.55 7.35 -15.17
CA ASN A 67 0.68 7.76 -16.55
C ASN A 67 1.39 9.11 -16.62
N GLY A 68 2.72 9.05 -16.66
CA GLY A 68 3.60 10.19 -16.83
C GLY A 68 4.72 9.83 -17.79
N THR A 69 4.45 9.83 -19.09
CA THR A 69 5.51 10.19 -20.03
C THR A 69 5.80 11.67 -19.75
N PRO A 70 7.00 12.08 -19.31
CA PRO A 70 7.39 13.46 -19.58
C PRO A 70 7.41 13.55 -21.10
N SER A 71 6.52 14.35 -21.68
CA SER A 71 6.67 14.70 -23.09
C SER A 71 8.12 15.18 -23.27
N ALA A 72 8.85 14.52 -24.18
CA ALA A 72 10.24 14.80 -24.51
C ALA A 72 10.38 16.15 -25.25
N GLY A 73 9.81 17.22 -24.69
CA GLY A 73 9.73 18.56 -25.27
C GLY A 73 9.90 19.68 -24.25
N ALA A 74 10.24 19.39 -22.99
CA ALA A 74 10.75 20.41 -22.08
C ALA A 74 12.25 20.63 -22.38
N GLU A 75 12.52 21.32 -23.50
CA GLU A 75 13.83 21.89 -23.78
C GLU A 75 14.31 22.66 -22.55
N ARG A 76 15.51 22.33 -22.10
CA ARG A 76 16.25 23.11 -21.11
C ARG A 76 16.49 24.49 -21.72
N SER A 77 15.72 25.49 -21.28
CA SER A 77 16.05 26.88 -21.51
C SER A 77 17.35 27.20 -20.75
N PRO A 78 18.43 27.65 -21.43
CA PRO A 78 19.65 28.03 -20.73
C PRO A 78 19.43 29.39 -20.07
N ARG A 79 19.67 29.44 -18.75
CA ARG A 79 20.14 30.67 -18.09
C ARG A 79 21.61 30.51 -17.79
#